data_AF-A0A1C4IH93-F1
#
_entry.id   AF-A0A1C4IH93-F1
#
_cell.length_a   1.000
_cell.length_b   1.000
_cell.length_c   1.000
_cell.angle_alpha   90.00
_cell.angle_beta   90.00
_cell.angle_gamma   90.00
#
_symmetry.space_group_name_H-M   'P 1'
#
loop_
_entity.id
_entity.type
_entity.pdbx_description
1 polymer ?
#
loop_
_entity_poly.entity_id
_entity_poly.type
_entity_poly.pdbx_seq_one_letter_code
_entity_poly.pdbx_strand_id
1 'polypeptide(L)'
;MYGLAGGATMDVVGDRATWWESGRFTPSGTPWAEEAESGTALIPPPGIAQPGPGTAPAVPRPVATGTDTLFTATAPAEPAAGFTGAADLAGDPAPDPFAGPAPAPETLAPDLTDAETEARRRAAAAAGDTAAMSELGAQLLRAGALDEAEPYLRSATSAGDRAAANNLGVLLHQRGYKEEAAGWWRVAAVAGSSAAAHSLGRHHRERGDEPAAEYWLRQSAEQGHVHGAFALADLLEHRGEAGAERWLRRAAEHGHREASYRLAR
;
A
#
# COMPACT_ATOMS: atom_id res chain seq x y z
N MET A 1 -72.92 -12.05 8.77
CA MET A 1 -72.51 -11.42 7.49
C MET A 1 -72.21 -9.96 7.74
N TYR A 2 -70.93 -9.59 7.75
CA TYR A 2 -70.30 -8.39 7.20
C TYR A 2 -68.80 -8.59 7.45
N GLY A 3 -67.99 -8.46 6.40
CA GLY A 3 -66.59 -8.86 6.38
C GLY A 3 -65.63 -7.71 6.04
N LEU A 4 -64.35 -8.07 6.24
CA LEU A 4 -63.11 -7.55 5.65
C LEU A 4 -62.58 -6.17 6.08
N ALA A 5 -61.47 -6.22 6.83
CA ALA A 5 -60.14 -5.63 6.52
C ALA A 5 -59.36 -5.61 7.86
N GLY A 6 -58.27 -6.34 8.05
CA GLY A 6 -56.97 -6.06 7.42
C GLY A 6 -56.15 -5.18 8.36
N GLY A 7 -55.28 -5.78 9.18
CA GLY A 7 -54.42 -5.05 10.11
C GLY A 7 -53.46 -5.97 10.86
N ALA A 8 -52.32 -6.24 10.22
CA ALA A 8 -51.21 -6.99 10.79
C ALA A 8 -50.54 -6.18 11.92
N THR A 9 -50.36 -6.79 13.08
CA THR A 9 -49.40 -6.35 14.11
C THR A 9 -48.23 -7.31 14.09
N MET A 10 -47.06 -6.87 13.65
CA MET A 10 -45.82 -7.56 13.97
C MET A 10 -44.69 -6.57 14.20
N ASP A 11 -43.94 -6.90 15.24
CA ASP A 11 -42.96 -6.11 15.96
C ASP A 11 -41.78 -5.58 15.14
N VAL A 12 -41.21 -4.53 15.73
CA VAL A 12 -39.92 -3.90 15.45
C VAL A 12 -38.77 -4.92 15.55
N VAL A 13 -37.67 -4.58 14.86
CA VAL A 13 -36.33 -5.21 14.84
C VAL A 13 -36.07 -6.04 13.58
N GLY A 14 -35.70 -5.31 12.50
CA GLY A 14 -35.08 -5.86 11.30
C GLY A 14 -33.57 -6.03 11.50
N ASP A 15 -33.16 -7.26 11.29
CA ASP A 15 -31.90 -7.91 11.63
C ASP A 15 -30.71 -7.49 10.74
N ARG A 16 -29.53 -7.33 11.37
CA ARG A 16 -28.22 -7.23 10.70
C ARG A 16 -27.52 -8.59 10.83
N ALA A 17 -27.79 -9.48 9.88
CA ALA A 17 -26.98 -10.65 9.59
C ALA A 17 -27.27 -11.02 8.12
N THR A 18 -26.32 -11.32 7.26
CA THR A 18 -25.50 -12.54 7.30
C THR A 18 -24.32 -12.39 6.33
N TRP A 19 -23.08 -12.49 6.79
CA TRP A 19 -21.94 -13.04 6.03
C TRP A 19 -20.78 -13.33 7.01
N TRP A 20 -20.85 -14.47 7.70
CA TRP A 20 -19.69 -15.21 8.21
C TRP A 20 -20.11 -16.65 8.55
N GLU A 21 -19.93 -17.55 7.60
CA GLU A 21 -19.76 -18.99 7.81
C GLU A 21 -18.41 -19.27 7.11
N SER A 22 -17.37 -19.88 7.66
CA SER A 22 -17.17 -20.72 8.83
C SER A 22 -15.67 -20.71 9.15
N GLY A 23 -15.27 -20.66 10.42
CA GLY A 23 -13.85 -20.79 10.77
C GLY A 23 -13.56 -20.43 12.21
N ARG A 24 -14.02 -21.28 13.13
CA ARG A 24 -13.85 -21.12 14.59
C ARG A 24 -12.37 -20.97 14.95
N PHE A 25 -11.99 -19.82 15.48
CA PHE A 25 -10.81 -19.66 16.33
C PHE A 25 -11.29 -19.26 17.72
N THR A 26 -11.04 -20.11 18.72
CA THR A 26 -11.26 -19.78 20.13
C THR A 26 -9.91 -19.74 20.83
N PRO A 27 -9.51 -18.61 21.44
CA PRO A 27 -8.45 -18.61 22.43
C PRO A 27 -9.07 -18.41 23.82
N SER A 28 -8.85 -19.36 24.73
CA SER A 28 -8.69 -19.03 26.16
C SER A 28 -7.96 -20.19 26.86
N GLY A 29 -6.99 -19.83 27.69
CA GLY A 29 -6.07 -20.75 28.35
C GLY A 29 -6.56 -21.33 29.68
N THR A 30 -6.05 -22.54 29.96
CA THR A 30 -5.40 -23.11 31.19
C THR A 30 -6.00 -22.86 32.60
N PRO A 31 -5.70 -23.70 33.65
CA PRO A 31 -4.76 -24.85 33.78
C PRO A 31 -5.30 -26.10 34.56
N TRP A 32 -4.40 -27.09 34.81
CA TRP A 32 -4.40 -28.27 35.75
C TRP A 32 -5.45 -29.39 35.49
N ALA A 33 -5.21 -30.70 35.58
CA ALA A 33 -4.29 -31.54 36.35
C ALA A 33 -4.03 -32.91 35.67
N GLU A 34 -2.94 -33.57 36.12
CA GLU A 34 -2.71 -35.02 36.32
C GLU A 34 -3.40 -36.05 35.41
N GLU A 35 -2.62 -36.86 34.70
CA GLU A 35 -2.25 -38.22 35.14
C GLU A 35 -1.28 -38.86 34.14
N ALA A 36 -0.33 -39.61 34.70
CA ALA A 36 0.67 -40.39 34.01
C ALA A 36 0.06 -41.66 33.40
N GLU A 37 0.64 -42.16 32.30
CA GLU A 37 1.17 -43.53 32.21
C GLU A 37 1.77 -43.80 30.81
N SER A 38 3.10 -43.95 30.80
CA SER A 38 3.87 -45.05 30.22
C SER A 38 3.43 -45.72 28.90
N GLY A 39 4.32 -45.67 27.89
CA GLY A 39 4.74 -46.91 27.21
C GLY A 39 4.60 -46.99 25.69
N THR A 40 5.74 -46.80 25.01
CA THR A 40 6.25 -47.67 23.93
C THR A 40 5.79 -47.51 22.47
N ALA A 41 6.78 -47.14 21.65
CA ALA A 41 7.12 -47.53 20.27
C ALA A 41 6.24 -47.13 19.05
N LEU A 42 6.78 -46.17 18.30
CA LEU A 42 7.27 -46.31 16.91
C LEU A 42 6.36 -47.00 15.86
N ILE A 43 5.55 -46.20 15.16
CA ILE A 43 5.09 -46.49 13.78
C ILE A 43 4.99 -45.15 13.02
N PRO A 44 5.76 -44.90 11.94
CA PRO A 44 5.56 -43.74 11.09
C PRO A 44 4.31 -43.93 10.20
N PRO A 45 3.46 -42.90 9.98
CA PRO A 45 2.31 -43.02 9.10
C PRO A 45 2.75 -43.16 7.63
N PRO A 46 1.96 -43.88 6.79
CA PRO A 46 2.32 -44.15 5.41
C PRO A 46 2.30 -42.89 4.54
N GLY A 47 3.24 -42.85 3.59
CA GLY A 47 3.45 -41.74 2.67
C GLY A 47 2.21 -41.36 1.87
N ILE A 48 1.94 -40.06 1.82
CA ILE A 48 0.98 -39.49 0.88
C ILE A 48 1.59 -39.61 -0.51
N ALA A 49 0.93 -40.40 -1.35
CA ALA A 49 1.27 -40.61 -2.74
C ALA A 49 1.29 -39.27 -3.50
N GLN A 50 2.38 -39.04 -4.24
CA GLN A 50 2.49 -38.00 -5.26
C GLN A 50 1.41 -38.25 -6.34
N PRO A 51 0.52 -37.30 -6.66
CA PRO A 51 -0.28 -37.39 -7.87
C PRO A 51 0.62 -37.14 -9.10
N GLY A 52 0.58 -38.07 -10.06
CA GLY A 52 1.26 -37.96 -11.36
C GLY A 52 0.77 -36.76 -12.20
N PRO A 53 1.37 -36.52 -13.37
CA PRO A 53 1.17 -35.29 -14.14
C PRO A 53 -0.24 -35.25 -14.75
N GLY A 54 -1.17 -34.63 -14.02
CA GLY A 54 -2.50 -34.30 -14.51
C GLY A 54 -2.45 -33.08 -15.42
N THR A 55 -2.99 -33.25 -16.62
CA THR A 55 -3.19 -32.29 -17.69
C THR A 55 -3.64 -30.91 -17.18
N ALA A 56 -2.87 -29.86 -17.51
CA ALA A 56 -3.18 -28.48 -17.18
C ALA A 56 -4.53 -28.03 -17.77
N PRO A 57 -5.41 -27.37 -17.01
CA PRO A 57 -6.53 -26.64 -17.59
C PRO A 57 -6.02 -25.40 -18.31
N ALA A 58 -6.53 -25.17 -19.53
CA ALA A 58 -6.19 -24.05 -20.39
C ALA A 58 -6.44 -22.70 -19.68
N VAL A 59 -5.40 -21.87 -19.62
CA VAL A 59 -5.49 -20.47 -19.17
C VAL A 59 -6.23 -19.67 -20.24
N PRO A 60 -7.37 -19.00 -19.94
CA PRO A 60 -7.98 -18.08 -20.89
C PRO A 60 -7.10 -16.83 -21.04
N ARG A 61 -6.77 -16.50 -22.29
CA ARG A 61 -6.04 -15.27 -22.65
C ARG A 61 -6.86 -14.04 -22.24
N PRO A 62 -6.28 -13.02 -21.58
CA PRO A 62 -6.99 -11.77 -21.34
C PRO A 62 -7.20 -11.03 -22.67
N VAL A 63 -8.46 -10.68 -22.93
CA VAL A 63 -8.87 -9.76 -24.00
C VAL A 63 -8.46 -8.36 -23.54
N ALA A 64 -7.59 -7.72 -24.30
CA ALA A 64 -7.15 -6.35 -24.06
C ALA A 64 -8.29 -5.37 -24.39
N THR A 65 -8.88 -4.76 -23.38
CA THR A 65 -9.58 -3.48 -23.52
C THR A 65 -8.67 -2.40 -22.97
N GLY A 66 -8.10 -1.62 -23.91
CA GLY A 66 -7.16 -0.55 -23.61
C GLY A 66 -7.83 0.65 -22.95
N THR A 67 -7.06 1.27 -22.05
CA THR A 67 -6.92 2.72 -21.95
C THR A 67 -5.44 2.99 -21.63
N ASP A 68 -4.63 2.96 -22.68
CA ASP A 68 -3.28 3.50 -22.67
C ASP A 68 -3.37 5.03 -22.67
N THR A 69 -2.95 5.67 -21.59
CA THR A 69 -2.41 7.03 -21.66
C THR A 69 -0.90 6.93 -21.58
N LEU A 70 -0.29 6.82 -22.76
CA LEU A 70 1.11 7.05 -23.02
C LEU A 70 1.36 8.57 -23.10
N PHE A 71 2.42 9.04 -22.45
CA PHE A 71 3.11 10.27 -22.85
C PHE A 71 4.61 9.97 -23.01
N THR A 72 5.03 9.72 -24.25
CA THR A 72 6.40 9.79 -24.79
C THR A 72 6.65 11.24 -25.28
N ALA A 73 7.85 11.83 -25.36
CA ALA A 73 9.13 11.39 -25.94
C ALA A 73 10.27 12.36 -25.49
N THR A 74 11.48 11.94 -25.11
CA THR A 74 12.73 11.69 -25.90
C THR A 74 13.46 12.91 -26.51
N ALA A 75 14.51 13.39 -25.80
CA ALA A 75 15.94 13.71 -26.15
C ALA A 75 16.35 14.48 -27.45
N PRO A 76 17.63 14.95 -27.71
CA PRO A 76 18.92 14.76 -26.98
C PRO A 76 19.96 15.96 -26.97
N ALA A 77 21.16 15.70 -26.37
CA ALA A 77 22.53 16.23 -26.67
C ALA A 77 22.86 17.73 -26.38
N GLU A 78 24.05 18.24 -26.00
CA GLU A 78 25.42 17.85 -25.57
C GLU A 78 26.15 19.20 -25.22
N PRO A 79 27.43 19.24 -24.78
CA PRO A 79 27.96 20.23 -23.82
C PRO A 79 28.78 21.38 -24.44
N ALA A 80 29.06 22.45 -23.66
CA ALA A 80 30.26 23.28 -23.85
C ALA A 80 30.58 24.18 -22.63
N ALA A 81 31.88 24.31 -22.37
CA ALA A 81 32.50 25.16 -21.37
C ALA A 81 32.75 26.60 -21.86
N GLY A 82 32.89 27.52 -20.90
CA GLY A 82 33.76 28.69 -20.97
C GLY A 82 33.18 29.98 -21.55
N PHE A 83 33.10 31.03 -20.74
CA PHE A 83 33.81 32.30 -20.99
C PHE A 83 33.70 33.24 -19.77
N THR A 84 34.73 34.06 -19.66
CA THR A 84 35.13 34.99 -18.60
C THR A 84 34.43 36.36 -18.65
N GLY A 85 34.27 36.99 -17.49
CA GLY A 85 34.80 38.34 -17.25
C GLY A 85 34.00 39.59 -17.66
N ALA A 86 33.82 40.44 -16.64
CA ALA A 86 33.90 41.90 -16.62
C ALA A 86 32.68 42.76 -17.00
N ALA A 87 32.54 43.80 -16.16
CA ALA A 87 31.60 44.90 -16.16
C ALA A 87 31.58 45.72 -17.46
N ASP A 88 30.44 46.33 -17.80
CA ASP A 88 30.34 47.79 -17.75
C ASP A 88 28.92 48.34 -17.97
N LEU A 89 28.78 49.56 -17.48
CA LEU A 89 27.65 50.47 -17.43
C LEU A 89 27.02 50.78 -18.80
N ALA A 90 25.70 50.67 -18.92
CA ALA A 90 24.90 51.41 -19.89
C ALA A 90 23.46 51.56 -19.37
N GLY A 91 22.96 52.80 -19.38
CA GLY A 91 21.74 53.22 -18.69
C GLY A 91 20.46 52.55 -19.16
N ASP A 92 19.48 52.53 -18.24
CA ASP A 92 18.12 52.09 -18.50
C ASP A 92 17.56 52.78 -19.76
N PRO A 93 17.08 52.02 -20.77
CA PRO A 93 16.33 52.61 -21.86
C PRO A 93 15.00 53.17 -21.30
N ALA A 94 14.62 54.35 -21.77
CA ALA A 94 13.35 54.99 -21.43
C ALA A 94 12.17 54.03 -21.69
N PRO A 95 11.12 54.04 -20.84
CA PRO A 95 10.00 53.11 -20.98
C PRO A 95 9.25 53.37 -22.29
N ASP A 96 8.90 52.29 -23.00
CA ASP A 96 8.09 52.34 -24.21
C ASP A 96 6.73 53.02 -23.92
N PRO A 97 6.36 54.11 -24.62
CA PRO A 97 5.11 54.84 -24.39
C PRO A 97 3.85 54.07 -24.83
N PHE A 98 4.02 52.85 -25.35
CA PHE A 98 2.96 51.93 -25.76
C PHE A 98 2.85 50.67 -24.88
N ALA A 99 3.64 50.56 -23.82
CA ALA A 99 3.47 49.49 -22.84
C ALA A 99 2.16 49.73 -22.07
N GLY A 100 1.12 48.96 -22.40
CA GLY A 100 -0.10 48.90 -21.59
C GLY A 100 0.21 48.49 -20.15
N PRO A 101 -0.66 48.79 -19.18
CA PRO A 101 -0.38 48.49 -17.78
C PRO A 101 -0.02 47.01 -17.63
N ALA A 102 1.15 46.74 -17.04
CA ALA A 102 1.52 45.38 -16.67
C ALA A 102 0.37 44.76 -15.87
N PRO A 103 -0.07 43.53 -16.19
CA PRO A 103 -1.12 42.90 -15.41
C PRO A 103 -0.64 42.85 -13.95
N ALA A 104 -1.51 43.30 -13.04
CA ALA A 104 -1.24 43.20 -11.61
C ALA A 104 -0.85 41.74 -11.27
N PRO A 105 0.06 41.50 -10.32
CA PRO A 105 0.40 40.13 -9.94
C PRO A 105 -0.90 39.44 -9.55
N GLU A 106 -1.28 38.44 -10.34
CA GLU A 106 -2.39 37.55 -10.01
C GLU A 106 -2.06 36.94 -8.66
N THR A 107 -2.66 37.49 -7.61
CA THR A 107 -2.66 36.90 -6.30
C THR A 107 -3.29 35.53 -6.47
N LEU A 108 -2.47 34.49 -6.45
CA LEU A 108 -2.84 33.09 -6.49
C LEU A 108 -3.76 32.83 -5.28
N ALA A 109 -5.06 33.01 -5.49
CA ALA A 109 -6.07 32.56 -4.54
C ALA A 109 -5.82 31.06 -4.32
N PRO A 110 -5.83 30.54 -3.08
CA PRO A 110 -5.76 29.11 -2.87
C PRO A 110 -6.86 28.46 -3.72
N ASP A 111 -6.45 27.51 -4.56
CA ASP A 111 -7.23 26.98 -5.67
C ASP A 111 -8.60 26.50 -5.16
N LEU A 112 -9.67 27.26 -5.44
CA LEU A 112 -11.03 26.93 -5.02
C LEU A 112 -11.44 25.54 -5.54
N THR A 113 -10.81 25.08 -6.62
CA THR A 113 -11.05 23.79 -7.23
C THR A 113 -10.57 22.61 -6.36
N ASP A 114 -9.49 22.75 -5.59
CA ASP A 114 -9.01 21.71 -4.69
C ASP A 114 -9.96 21.53 -3.49
N ALA A 115 -10.45 22.64 -2.95
CA ALA A 115 -11.41 22.64 -1.84
C ALA A 115 -12.77 22.08 -2.27
N GLU A 116 -13.26 22.46 -3.46
CA GLU A 116 -14.47 21.91 -4.05
C GLU A 116 -14.33 20.43 -4.41
N THR A 117 -13.17 20.02 -4.93
CA THR A 117 -12.85 18.62 -5.23
C THR A 117 -12.83 17.78 -3.95
N GLU A 118 -12.22 18.29 -2.89
CA GLU A 118 -12.21 17.62 -1.59
C GLU A 118 -13.61 17.56 -0.96
N ALA A 119 -14.41 18.62 -1.08
CA ALA A 119 -15.80 18.61 -0.62
C ALA A 119 -16.65 17.57 -1.37
N ARG A 120 -16.50 17.51 -2.70
CA ARG A 120 -17.15 16.48 -3.54
C ARG A 120 -16.69 15.08 -3.16
N ARG A 121 -15.40 14.88 -2.91
CA ARG A 121 -14.84 13.59 -2.48
C ARG A 121 -15.38 13.16 -1.13
N ARG A 122 -15.48 14.07 -0.16
CA ARG A 122 -16.12 13.78 1.14
C ARG A 122 -17.58 13.40 1.00
N ALA A 123 -18.33 14.09 0.14
CA ALA A 123 -19.71 13.74 -0.15
C ALA A 123 -19.82 12.35 -0.80
N ALA A 124 -18.93 12.01 -1.74
CA ALA A 124 -18.88 10.69 -2.38
C ALA A 124 -18.51 9.57 -1.39
N ALA A 125 -17.54 9.82 -0.51
CA ALA A 125 -17.19 8.89 0.56
C ALA A 125 -18.37 8.66 1.53
N ALA A 126 -19.10 9.72 1.89
CA ALA A 126 -20.32 9.63 2.69
C ALA A 126 -21.46 8.89 1.97
N ALA A 127 -21.48 8.92 0.64
CA ALA A 127 -22.43 8.18 -0.19
C ALA A 127 -22.03 6.71 -0.43
N GLY A 128 -20.88 6.27 0.09
CA GLY A 128 -20.42 4.88 -0.01
C GLY A 128 -19.54 4.57 -1.23
N ASP A 129 -18.99 5.59 -1.91
CA ASP A 129 -18.02 5.36 -2.98
C ASP A 129 -16.67 4.83 -2.41
N THR A 130 -16.32 3.60 -2.77
CA THR A 130 -15.13 2.89 -2.24
C THR A 130 -13.83 3.64 -2.52
N ALA A 131 -13.67 4.20 -3.73
CA ALA A 131 -12.45 4.91 -4.11
C ALA A 131 -12.31 6.21 -3.30
N ALA A 132 -13.40 6.97 -3.16
CA ALA A 132 -13.44 8.19 -2.36
C ALA A 132 -13.18 7.90 -0.87
N MET A 133 -13.74 6.81 -0.32
CA MET A 133 -13.43 6.36 1.04
C MET A 133 -11.94 6.02 1.21
N SER A 134 -11.37 5.26 0.28
CA SER A 134 -9.94 4.91 0.27
C SER A 134 -9.06 6.16 0.24
N GLU A 135 -9.38 7.11 -0.64
CA GLU A 135 -8.61 8.34 -0.82
C GLU A 135 -8.74 9.29 0.37
N LEU A 136 -9.95 9.49 0.90
CA LEU A 136 -10.19 10.29 2.10
C LEU A 136 -9.49 9.69 3.32
N GLY A 137 -9.61 8.37 3.52
CA GLY A 137 -8.90 7.66 4.59
C GLY A 137 -7.38 7.81 4.47
N ALA A 138 -6.83 7.75 3.24
CA ALA A 138 -5.40 7.97 3.00
C ALA A 138 -4.97 9.41 3.30
N GLN A 139 -5.81 10.41 2.99
CA GLN A 139 -5.55 11.81 3.33
C GLN A 139 -5.55 12.05 4.83
N LEU A 140 -6.57 11.56 5.54
CA LEU A 140 -6.68 11.66 6.99
C LEU A 140 -5.50 10.97 7.69
N LEU A 141 -5.07 9.81 7.18
CA LEU A 141 -3.87 9.11 7.66
C LEU A 141 -2.61 9.98 7.49
N ARG A 142 -2.42 10.62 6.33
CA ARG A 142 -1.27 11.54 6.12
C ARG A 142 -1.33 12.76 7.04
N ALA A 143 -2.54 13.22 7.38
CA ALA A 143 -2.75 14.30 8.33
C ALA A 143 -2.60 13.87 9.80
N GLY A 144 -2.43 12.57 10.07
CA GLY A 144 -2.34 12.02 11.43
C GLY A 144 -3.69 11.90 12.15
N ALA A 145 -4.80 12.16 11.47
CA ALA A 145 -6.17 12.01 11.99
C ALA A 145 -6.59 10.53 11.99
N LEU A 146 -5.92 9.72 12.82
CA LEU A 146 -6.06 8.26 12.78
C LEU A 146 -7.48 7.79 13.11
N ASP A 147 -8.16 8.45 14.06
CA ASP A 147 -9.53 8.09 14.46
C ASP A 147 -10.53 8.32 13.33
N GLU A 148 -10.36 9.41 12.60
CA GLU A 148 -11.21 9.74 11.45
C GLU A 148 -10.89 8.86 10.24
N ALA A 149 -9.62 8.50 10.04
CA ALA A 149 -9.18 7.69 8.90
C ALA A 149 -9.67 6.24 8.97
N GLU A 150 -9.67 5.62 10.16
CA GLU A 150 -9.94 4.20 10.33
C GLU A 150 -11.30 3.72 9.75
N PRO A 151 -12.45 4.37 10.03
CA PRO A 151 -13.73 3.91 9.49
C PRO A 151 -13.77 3.91 7.96
N TYR A 152 -13.18 4.92 7.32
CA TYR A 152 -13.10 4.98 5.85
C TYR A 152 -12.22 3.87 5.29
N LEU A 153 -11.04 3.65 5.89
CA LEU A 153 -10.12 2.61 5.44
C LEU A 153 -10.67 1.20 5.67
N ARG A 154 -11.35 0.93 6.81
CA ARG A 154 -12.02 -0.36 7.05
C ARG A 154 -13.16 -0.60 6.08
N SER A 155 -13.97 0.43 5.80
CA SER A 155 -15.07 0.34 4.83
C SER A 155 -14.55 0.02 3.43
N ALA A 156 -13.58 0.81 2.94
CA ALA A 156 -12.99 0.59 1.62
C ALA A 156 -12.29 -0.78 1.51
N THR A 157 -11.58 -1.21 2.56
CA THR A 157 -10.97 -2.55 2.62
C THR A 157 -12.01 -3.66 2.56
N SER A 158 -13.14 -3.50 3.26
CA SER A 158 -14.26 -4.46 3.25
C SER A 158 -14.91 -4.56 1.87
N ALA A 159 -14.87 -3.48 1.09
CA ALA A 159 -15.29 -3.44 -0.31
C ALA A 159 -14.22 -3.97 -1.29
N GLY A 160 -13.09 -4.47 -0.80
CA GLY A 160 -12.03 -5.10 -1.61
C GLY A 160 -10.95 -4.13 -2.11
N ASP A 161 -10.91 -2.89 -1.63
CA ASP A 161 -9.85 -1.94 -2.00
C ASP A 161 -8.51 -2.33 -1.37
N ARG A 162 -7.55 -2.68 -2.24
CA ARG A 162 -6.20 -3.13 -1.84
C ARG A 162 -5.32 -1.99 -1.33
N ALA A 163 -5.50 -0.79 -1.86
CA ALA A 163 -4.77 0.39 -1.42
C ALA A 163 -5.24 0.79 -0.01
N ALA A 164 -6.55 0.71 0.25
CA ALA A 164 -7.12 0.88 1.57
C ALA A 164 -6.58 -0.17 2.56
N ALA A 165 -6.46 -1.44 2.16
CA ALA A 165 -5.89 -2.49 3.01
C ALA A 165 -4.44 -2.18 3.42
N ASN A 166 -3.61 -1.70 2.49
CA ASN A 166 -2.25 -1.25 2.81
C ASN A 166 -2.24 -0.08 3.81
N ASN A 167 -3.09 0.92 3.56
CA ASN A 167 -3.18 2.12 4.42
C ASN A 167 -3.74 1.77 5.80
N LEU A 168 -4.68 0.83 5.89
CA LEU A 168 -5.21 0.32 7.16
C LEU A 168 -4.10 -0.37 7.96
N GLY A 169 -3.23 -1.15 7.30
CA GLY A 169 -2.05 -1.72 7.94
C GLY A 169 -1.12 -0.65 8.51
N VAL A 170 -0.85 0.42 7.75
CA VAL A 170 -0.04 1.56 8.23
C VAL A 170 -0.69 2.23 9.44
N LEU A 171 -2.00 2.51 9.38
CA LEU A 171 -2.76 3.12 10.46
C LEU A 171 -2.69 2.28 11.74
N LEU A 172 -2.97 0.99 11.64
CA LEU A 172 -2.96 0.06 12.78
C LEU A 172 -1.57 -0.07 13.38
N HIS A 173 -0.53 -0.09 12.55
CA HIS A 173 0.85 -0.09 13.03
C HIS A 173 1.19 1.18 13.81
N GLN A 174 0.76 2.36 13.34
CA GLN A 174 0.95 3.63 14.08
C GLN A 174 0.22 3.65 15.42
N ARG A 175 -0.91 2.93 15.54
CA ARG A 175 -1.65 2.75 16.80
C ARG A 175 -1.04 1.68 17.72
N GLY A 176 -0.05 0.94 17.27
CA GLY A 176 0.57 -0.16 18.03
C GLY A 176 -0.08 -1.54 17.84
N TYR A 177 -1.11 -1.66 17.00
CA TYR A 177 -1.75 -2.93 16.64
C TYR A 177 -0.95 -3.69 15.58
N LYS A 178 0.30 -4.03 15.90
CA LYS A 178 1.28 -4.57 14.93
C LYS A 178 0.84 -5.87 14.24
N GLU A 179 0.20 -6.79 14.97
CA GLU A 179 -0.23 -8.08 14.40
C GLU A 179 -1.43 -7.92 13.46
N GLU A 180 -2.39 -7.05 13.81
CA GLU A 180 -3.51 -6.73 12.92
C GLU A 180 -3.01 -6.02 11.65
N ALA A 181 -2.06 -5.09 11.81
CA ALA A 181 -1.39 -4.44 10.68
C ALA A 181 -0.72 -5.44 9.74
N ALA A 182 0.01 -6.42 10.28
CA ALA A 182 0.64 -7.48 9.50
C ALA A 182 -0.37 -8.33 8.72
N GLY A 183 -1.55 -8.59 9.31
CA GLY A 183 -2.66 -9.24 8.62
C GLY A 183 -3.10 -8.47 7.36
N TRP A 184 -3.35 -7.17 7.50
CA TRP A 184 -3.77 -6.33 6.37
C TRP A 184 -2.68 -6.10 5.33
N TRP A 185 -1.42 -5.94 5.75
CA TRP A 185 -0.30 -5.90 4.81
C TRP A 185 -0.13 -7.20 4.04
N ARG A 186 -0.37 -8.37 4.67
CA ARG A 186 -0.35 -9.65 3.96
C ARG A 186 -1.42 -9.70 2.88
N VAL A 187 -2.65 -9.28 3.19
CA VAL A 187 -3.74 -9.21 2.20
C VAL A 187 -3.34 -8.31 1.03
N ALA A 188 -2.84 -7.10 1.29
CA ALA A 188 -2.42 -6.17 0.25
C ALA A 188 -1.21 -6.68 -0.55
N ALA A 189 -0.22 -7.31 0.10
CA ALA A 189 0.99 -7.84 -0.53
C ALA A 189 0.68 -9.00 -1.46
N VAL A 190 -0.15 -9.95 -1.03
CA VAL A 190 -0.64 -11.07 -1.86
C VAL A 190 -1.43 -10.55 -3.07
N ALA A 191 -2.12 -9.43 -2.92
CA ALA A 191 -2.84 -8.76 -4.00
C ALA A 191 -1.95 -7.88 -4.91
N GLY A 192 -0.62 -7.93 -4.74
CA GLY A 192 0.38 -7.26 -5.59
C GLY A 192 0.88 -5.91 -5.08
N SER A 193 0.63 -5.53 -3.82
CA SER A 193 1.16 -4.28 -3.27
C SER A 193 2.61 -4.45 -2.81
N SER A 194 3.54 -3.89 -3.59
CA SER A 194 4.97 -3.89 -3.27
C SER A 194 5.30 -3.11 -2.00
N ALA A 195 4.56 -2.04 -1.71
CA ALA A 195 4.69 -1.26 -0.47
C ALA A 195 4.23 -2.05 0.77
N ALA A 196 3.14 -2.82 0.65
CA ALA A 196 2.68 -3.69 1.72
C ALA A 196 3.66 -4.84 1.97
N ALA A 197 4.22 -5.43 0.91
CA ALA A 197 5.26 -6.46 1.01
C ALA A 197 6.51 -5.92 1.74
N HIS A 198 6.95 -4.69 1.43
CA HIS A 198 8.04 -4.04 2.18
C HIS A 198 7.70 -3.87 3.67
N SER A 199 6.49 -3.40 3.99
CA SER A 199 6.04 -3.18 5.37
C SER A 199 5.96 -4.48 6.15
N LEU A 200 5.45 -5.55 5.53
CA LEU A 200 5.39 -6.88 6.11
C LEU A 200 6.78 -7.48 6.32
N GLY A 201 7.69 -7.30 5.35
CA GLY A 201 9.08 -7.73 5.48
C GLY A 201 9.80 -7.05 6.64
N ARG A 202 9.61 -5.74 6.81
CA ARG A 202 10.10 -5.00 7.97
C ARG A 202 9.52 -5.52 9.28
N HIS A 203 8.21 -5.79 9.32
CA HIS A 203 7.55 -6.33 10.51
C HIS A 203 8.14 -7.69 10.93
N HIS A 204 8.37 -8.60 9.98
CA HIS A 204 9.02 -9.88 10.27
C HIS A 204 10.47 -9.71 10.75
N ARG A 205 11.22 -8.77 10.16
CA ARG A 205 12.59 -8.44 10.59
C ARG A 205 12.62 -7.91 12.03
N GLU A 206 11.69 -7.04 12.41
CA GLU A 206 11.55 -6.54 13.79
C GLU A 206 11.28 -7.66 14.81
N ARG A 207 10.64 -8.76 14.36
CA ARG A 207 10.38 -9.95 15.18
C ARG A 207 11.50 -10.97 15.17
N GLY A 208 12.59 -10.72 14.43
CA GLY A 208 13.70 -11.66 14.25
C GLY A 208 13.39 -12.83 13.30
N ASP A 209 12.28 -12.78 12.58
CA ASP A 209 11.92 -13.77 11.55
C ASP A 209 12.53 -13.37 10.21
N GLU A 210 13.85 -13.51 10.11
CA GLU A 210 14.61 -13.14 8.91
C GLU A 210 14.20 -13.91 7.65
N PRO A 211 13.89 -15.22 7.68
CA PRO A 211 13.45 -15.94 6.49
C PRO A 211 12.14 -15.36 5.91
N ALA A 212 11.15 -15.06 6.75
CA ALA A 212 9.93 -14.42 6.29
C ALA A 212 10.17 -12.98 5.84
N ALA A 213 11.05 -12.24 6.53
CA ALA A 213 11.44 -10.89 6.12
C ALA A 213 12.04 -10.90 4.70
N GLU A 214 13.00 -11.78 4.44
CA GLU A 214 13.66 -11.93 3.16
C GLU A 214 12.66 -12.26 2.04
N TYR A 215 11.72 -13.18 2.31
CA TYR A 215 10.67 -13.54 1.35
C TYR A 215 9.86 -12.31 0.91
N TRP A 216 9.32 -11.55 1.86
CA TRP A 216 8.48 -10.39 1.54
C TRP A 216 9.28 -9.21 0.96
N LEU A 217 10.49 -8.97 1.46
CA LEU A 217 11.37 -7.93 0.93
C LEU A 217 11.82 -8.24 -0.51
N ARG A 218 12.07 -9.52 -0.83
CA ARG A 218 12.35 -9.97 -2.19
C ARG A 218 11.18 -9.71 -3.13
N GLN A 219 9.96 -10.07 -2.73
CA GLN A 219 8.78 -9.77 -3.53
C GLN A 219 8.60 -8.26 -3.77
N SER A 220 8.81 -7.44 -2.72
CA SER A 220 8.77 -5.98 -2.83
C SER A 220 9.82 -5.44 -3.81
N ALA A 221 11.07 -5.90 -3.69
CA ALA A 221 12.19 -5.46 -4.51
C ALA A 221 12.04 -5.88 -5.99
N GLU A 222 11.57 -7.10 -6.24
CA GLU A 222 11.30 -7.62 -7.58
C GLU A 222 10.23 -6.81 -8.31
N GLN A 223 9.22 -6.33 -7.58
CA GLN A 223 8.19 -5.40 -8.08
C GLN A 223 8.70 -3.96 -8.24
N GLY A 224 10.00 -3.70 -8.01
CA GLY A 224 10.63 -2.39 -8.22
C GLY A 224 10.47 -1.41 -7.05
N HIS A 225 10.01 -1.85 -5.88
CA HIS A 225 9.89 -0.96 -4.73
C HIS A 225 11.26 -0.60 -4.16
N VAL A 226 11.62 0.68 -4.24
CA VAL A 226 12.95 1.21 -3.93
C VAL A 226 13.38 0.92 -2.49
N HIS A 227 12.51 1.18 -1.50
CA HIS A 227 12.79 0.87 -0.10
C HIS A 227 12.80 -0.64 0.18
N GLY A 228 12.06 -1.43 -0.60
CA GLY A 228 12.07 -2.89 -0.51
C GLY A 228 13.41 -3.46 -0.94
N ALA A 229 13.94 -2.97 -2.07
CA ALA A 229 15.26 -3.32 -2.57
C ALA A 229 16.38 -2.93 -1.57
N PHE A 230 16.31 -1.72 -1.00
CA PHE A 230 17.28 -1.31 0.02
C PHE A 230 17.21 -2.18 1.28
N ALA A 231 16.01 -2.42 1.81
CA ALA A 231 15.83 -3.24 3.02
C ALA A 231 16.28 -4.70 2.81
N LEU A 232 16.09 -5.24 1.60
CA LEU A 232 16.62 -6.55 1.22
C LEU A 232 18.14 -6.55 1.14
N ALA A 233 18.74 -5.52 0.54
CA ALA A 233 20.19 -5.37 0.50
C ALA A 233 20.77 -5.35 1.91
N ASP A 234 20.23 -4.51 2.79
CA ASP A 234 20.65 -4.37 4.18
C ASP A 234 20.54 -5.71 4.95
N LEU A 235 19.45 -6.47 4.75
CA LEU A 235 19.30 -7.81 5.35
C LEU A 235 20.37 -8.81 4.85
N LEU A 236 20.65 -8.81 3.55
CA LEU A 236 21.66 -9.70 2.96
C LEU A 236 23.09 -9.31 3.36
N GLU A 237 23.39 -8.00 3.46
CA GLU A 237 24.68 -7.50 3.95
C GLU A 237 24.94 -7.95 5.39
N HIS A 238 23.95 -7.81 6.27
CA HIS A 238 24.06 -8.24 7.66
C HIS A 238 24.38 -9.74 7.81
N ARG A 239 23.91 -10.57 6.87
CA ARG A 239 24.19 -12.01 6.82
C ARG A 239 25.46 -12.38 6.04
N GLY A 240 26.12 -11.41 5.40
CA GLY A 240 27.27 -11.66 4.52
C GLY A 240 26.92 -12.42 3.24
N GLU A 241 25.67 -12.30 2.78
CA GLU A 241 25.18 -13.07 1.64
C GLU A 241 25.44 -12.39 0.30
N ALA A 242 25.69 -13.22 -0.71
CA ALA A 242 25.96 -12.76 -2.05
C ALA A 242 24.75 -12.03 -2.66
N GLY A 243 25.05 -10.94 -3.36
CA GLY A 243 24.06 -10.20 -4.14
C GLY A 243 23.29 -9.14 -3.36
N ALA A 244 23.71 -8.79 -2.14
CA ALA A 244 23.25 -7.58 -1.47
C ALA A 244 23.56 -6.31 -2.30
N GLU A 245 24.79 -6.22 -2.84
CA GLU A 245 25.23 -5.13 -3.70
C GLU A 245 24.34 -4.92 -4.94
N ARG A 246 23.81 -6.02 -5.52
CA ARG A 246 22.90 -5.92 -6.68
C ARG A 246 21.63 -5.16 -6.35
N TRP A 247 21.08 -5.40 -5.17
CA TRP A 247 19.85 -4.76 -4.69
C TRP A 247 20.12 -3.35 -4.21
N LEU A 248 21.29 -3.13 -3.59
CA LEU A 248 21.75 -1.80 -3.21
C LEU A 248 21.90 -0.91 -4.45
N ARG A 249 22.52 -1.42 -5.52
CA ARG A 249 22.64 -0.73 -6.82
C ARG A 249 21.28 -0.40 -7.41
N ARG A 250 20.36 -1.38 -7.45
CA ARG A 250 19.00 -1.15 -7.94
C ARG A 250 18.28 -0.06 -7.14
N ALA A 251 18.41 -0.05 -5.81
CA ALA A 251 17.83 0.99 -4.97
C ALA A 251 18.45 2.37 -5.27
N ALA A 252 19.77 2.45 -5.42
CA ALA A 252 20.49 3.69 -5.73
C ALA A 252 20.11 4.26 -7.11
N GLU A 253 20.00 3.42 -8.13
CA GLU A 253 19.58 3.79 -9.49
C GLU A 253 18.17 4.41 -9.51
N HIS A 254 17.31 4.00 -8.57
CA HIS A 254 15.95 4.52 -8.42
C HIS A 254 15.84 5.60 -7.33
N GLY A 255 16.97 6.24 -6.96
CA GLY A 255 16.98 7.43 -6.11
C GLY A 255 17.03 7.18 -4.60
N HIS A 256 17.33 5.96 -4.14
CA HIS A 256 17.52 5.71 -2.70
C HIS A 256 18.82 6.35 -2.20
N ARG A 257 18.71 7.51 -1.54
CA ARG A 257 19.86 8.33 -1.10
C ARG A 257 20.91 7.55 -0.31
N GLU A 258 20.48 6.76 0.68
CA GLU A 258 21.39 5.97 1.50
C GLU A 258 22.07 4.86 0.69
N ALA A 259 21.39 4.30 -0.32
CA ALA A 259 21.99 3.29 -1.17
C ALA A 259 23.06 3.90 -2.07
N SER A 260 22.77 5.07 -2.66
CA SER A 260 23.73 5.84 -3.45
C SER A 260 24.95 6.23 -2.62
N TYR A 261 24.75 6.64 -1.36
CA TYR A 261 25.84 6.97 -0.44
C TYR A 261 26.72 5.74 -0.12
N ARG A 262 26.11 4.60 0.20
CA ARG A 262 26.84 3.36 0.50
C ARG A 262 27.67 2.84 -0.68
N LEU A 263 27.21 3.03 -1.92
CA LEU A 263 27.95 2.62 -3.13
C LEU A 263 29.07 3.60 -3.54
N ALA A 264 29.04 4.82 -3.03
CA ALA A 264 30.05 5.84 -3.32
C ALA A 264 31.26 5.79 -2.38
N ARG A 265 31.20 4.96 -1.33
CA ARG A 265 32.23 4.83 -0.29
C ARG A 265 33.13 3.63 -0.54
#